data_AF-A0AAV7IYY3-F1
#
_entry.id   AF-A0AAV7IYY3-F1
#
_cell.length_a   1.000
_cell.length_b   1.000
_cell.length_c   1.000
_cell.angle_alpha   90.00
_cell.angle_beta   90.00
_cell.angle_gamma   90.00
#
_symmetry.space_group_name_H-M   'P 1'
#
loop_
_entity.id
_entity.type
_entity.pdbx_description
1 polymer ?
#
loop_
_entity_poly.entity_id
_entity_poly.type
_entity_poly.pdbx_seq_one_letter_code
_entity_poly.pdbx_strand_id
1 'polypeptide(L)'
;MYGVKNSSNVNDVRFHLFSSTFRSTKPDENFDKKFRNFDSSSLPPCKAELQQHLLRVRYVTKIWRNAHLKHPTSLSPTAFGWTINGDKYDFVWFLGEQLPSSVADIIVQ
;
A
#
# COMPACT_ATOMS: atom_id res chain seq x y z
N MET A 1 -2.98 -9.45 -12.00
CA MET A 1 -2.61 -9.32 -10.57
C MET A 1 -3.91 -9.27 -9.75
N TYR A 2 -4.00 -9.90 -8.57
CA TYR A 2 -5.24 -9.94 -7.75
C TYR A 2 -6.52 -10.32 -8.54
N GLY A 3 -6.46 -11.33 -9.41
CA GLY A 3 -7.60 -11.76 -10.22
C GLY A 3 -7.93 -10.88 -11.44
N VAL A 4 -7.35 -9.67 -11.57
CA VAL A 4 -7.51 -8.81 -12.75
C VAL A 4 -6.55 -9.25 -13.87
N LYS A 5 -7.11 -9.52 -15.05
CA LYS A 5 -6.37 -9.93 -16.26
C LYS A 5 -5.65 -8.73 -16.89
N ASN A 6 -4.51 -8.99 -17.53
CA ASN A 6 -3.76 -8.01 -18.34
C ASN A 6 -3.37 -6.71 -17.62
N SER A 7 -3.18 -6.74 -16.30
CA SER A 7 -2.68 -5.58 -15.55
C SER A 7 -1.41 -5.92 -14.77
N SER A 8 -0.38 -5.08 -14.98
CA SER A 8 0.93 -5.13 -14.33
C SER A 8 1.11 -4.06 -13.25
N ASN A 9 0.20 -3.09 -13.16
CA ASN A 9 0.28 -1.98 -12.22
C ASN A 9 -0.73 -2.16 -11.08
N VAL A 10 -0.22 -2.27 -9.85
CA VAL A 10 -1.06 -2.52 -8.68
C VAL A 10 -2.03 -1.38 -8.38
N ASN A 11 -1.66 -0.12 -8.68
CA ASN A 11 -2.56 1.02 -8.47
C ASN A 11 -3.75 0.96 -9.42
N ASP A 12 -3.54 0.57 -10.68
CA ASP A 12 -4.60 0.42 -11.67
C ASP A 12 -5.54 -0.72 -11.28
N VAL A 13 -5.00 -1.83 -10.77
CA VAL A 13 -5.79 -2.94 -10.22
C VAL A 13 -6.59 -2.49 -9.00
N ARG A 14 -5.99 -1.73 -8.08
CA ARG A 14 -6.67 -1.18 -6.90
C ARG A 14 -7.82 -0.28 -7.31
N PHE A 15 -7.60 0.63 -8.25
CA PHE A 15 -8.63 1.53 -8.77
C PHE A 15 -9.75 0.77 -9.50
N HIS A 16 -9.39 -0.24 -10.31
CA HIS A 16 -10.36 -1.07 -11.00
C HIS A 16 -11.24 -1.83 -10.01
N LEU A 17 -10.65 -2.48 -8.99
CA LEU A 17 -11.41 -3.19 -7.97
C LEU A 17 -12.31 -2.23 -7.19
N PHE A 18 -11.79 -1.09 -6.76
CA PHE A 18 -12.58 -0.03 -6.12
C PHE A 18 -13.77 0.39 -7.00
N SER A 19 -13.52 0.70 -8.26
CA SER A 19 -14.57 1.10 -9.21
C SER A 19 -15.59 -0.01 -9.42
N SER A 20 -15.17 -1.27 -9.54
CA SER A 20 -16.08 -2.39 -9.74
C SER A 20 -17.01 -2.64 -8.55
N THR A 21 -16.55 -2.33 -7.34
CA THR A 21 -17.31 -2.55 -6.10
C THR A 21 -18.15 -1.33 -5.72
N PHE A 22 -17.65 -0.11 -5.97
CA PHE A 22 -18.20 1.10 -5.36
C PHE A 22 -18.73 2.14 -6.35
N ARG A 23 -18.43 2.05 -7.65
CA ARG A 23 -18.88 3.05 -8.65
C ARG A 23 -20.41 3.13 -8.68
N SER A 24 -20.93 4.34 -8.84
CA SER A 24 -22.36 4.54 -9.09
C SER A 24 -22.73 4.02 -10.49
N THR A 25 -23.89 3.38 -10.59
CA THR A 25 -24.44 2.90 -11.86
C THR A 25 -24.97 4.02 -12.74
N LYS A 26 -25.15 5.23 -12.18
CA LYS A 26 -25.56 6.42 -12.90
C LYS A 26 -24.38 7.37 -13.10
N PRO A 27 -24.22 7.97 -14.28
CA PRO A 27 -23.07 8.80 -14.64
C PRO A 27 -23.02 10.17 -13.93
N ASP A 28 -24.11 10.59 -13.26
CA ASP A 28 -24.29 11.97 -12.76
C ASP A 28 -24.71 12.03 -11.28
N GLU A 29 -24.58 10.91 -10.55
CA GLU A 29 -24.83 10.91 -9.10
C GLU A 29 -23.58 11.33 -8.36
N ASN A 30 -23.69 12.38 -7.53
CA ASN A 30 -22.70 12.71 -6.51
C ASN A 30 -22.35 11.46 -5.70
N PHE A 31 -21.09 11.37 -5.26
CA PHE A 31 -20.58 10.26 -4.45
C PHE A 31 -21.12 10.32 -3.00
N ASP A 32 -22.45 10.33 -2.85
CA ASP A 32 -23.19 10.41 -1.57
C ASP A 32 -23.46 9.03 -0.95
N LYS A 33 -22.82 7.97 -1.47
CA LYS A 33 -22.92 6.63 -0.88
C LYS A 33 -22.26 6.61 0.50
N LYS A 34 -23.08 6.61 1.54
CA LYS A 34 -22.66 6.24 2.90
C LYS A 34 -22.27 4.76 2.93
N PHE A 35 -20.99 4.46 2.80
CA PHE A 35 -20.47 3.10 2.95
C PHE A 35 -20.58 2.68 4.41
N ARG A 36 -21.56 1.83 4.73
CA ARG A 36 -21.75 1.32 6.10
C ARG A 36 -20.72 0.27 6.50
N ASN A 37 -20.07 -0.38 5.52
CA ASN A 37 -19.18 -1.54 5.72
C ASN A 37 -18.00 -1.55 4.71
N PHE A 38 -17.27 -0.44 4.57
CA PHE A 38 -16.05 -0.46 3.74
C PHE A 38 -14.93 -1.21 4.47
N ASP A 39 -14.66 -2.43 4.03
CA ASP A 39 -13.47 -3.16 4.45
C ASP A 39 -12.30 -2.78 3.53
N SER A 40 -11.41 -1.92 4.02
CA SER A 40 -10.22 -1.51 3.27
C SER A 40 -9.28 -2.67 2.92
N SER A 41 -9.37 -3.79 3.64
CA SER A 41 -8.56 -4.99 3.37
C SER A 41 -9.02 -5.73 2.11
N SER A 42 -10.21 -5.43 1.59
CA SER A 42 -10.71 -5.96 0.31
C SER A 42 -9.98 -5.40 -0.91
N LEU A 43 -9.27 -4.28 -0.76
CA LEU A 43 -8.49 -3.67 -1.82
C LEU A 43 -7.02 -4.08 -1.72
N PRO A 44 -6.36 -4.37 -2.85
CA PRO A 44 -4.92 -4.64 -2.84
C PRO A 44 -4.14 -3.40 -2.38
N PRO A 45 -2.96 -3.56 -1.76
CA PRO A 45 -2.14 -2.41 -1.32
C PRO A 45 -1.83 -1.48 -2.48
N CYS A 46 -1.62 -0.20 -2.21
CA CYS A 46 -1.09 0.68 -3.23
C CYS A 46 0.38 0.35 -3.53
N LYS A 47 0.92 0.86 -4.64
CA LYS A 47 2.31 0.61 -5.06
C LYS A 47 3.32 0.99 -3.99
N ALA A 48 3.11 2.14 -3.33
CA ALA A 48 4.00 2.62 -2.30
C ALA A 48 3.95 1.76 -1.02
N GLU A 49 2.75 1.35 -0.59
CA GLU A 49 2.58 0.41 0.53
C GLU A 49 3.24 -0.95 0.22
N LEU A 50 3.02 -1.48 -0.99
CA LEU A 50 3.62 -2.73 -1.44
C LEU A 50 5.15 -2.65 -1.46
N GLN A 51 5.70 -1.52 -1.90
CA GLN A 51 7.14 -1.27 -1.88
C GLN A 51 7.70 -1.29 -0.44
N GLN A 52 7.05 -0.59 0.49
CA GLN A 52 7.46 -0.61 1.90
C GLN A 52 7.37 -2.00 2.50
N HIS A 53 6.31 -2.76 2.20
CA HIS A 53 6.17 -4.14 2.64
C HIS A 53 7.30 -5.03 2.11
N LEU A 54 7.64 -4.92 0.82
CA LEU A 54 8.72 -5.71 0.21
C LEU A 54 10.08 -5.40 0.86
N LEU A 55 10.34 -4.12 1.18
CA LEU A 55 11.54 -3.70 1.90
C LEU A 55 11.59 -4.35 3.30
N ARG A 56 10.49 -4.32 4.06
CA ARG A 56 10.41 -4.96 5.38
C ARG A 56 10.67 -6.45 5.31
N VAL A 57 10.02 -7.14 4.37
CA VAL A 57 10.20 -8.59 4.15
C VAL A 57 11.65 -8.88 3.80
N ARG A 58 12.26 -8.13 2.88
CA ARG A 58 13.66 -8.31 2.49
C ARG A 58 14.62 -8.19 3.68
N TYR A 59 14.38 -7.24 4.58
CA TYR A 59 15.18 -7.09 5.80
C TYR A 59 15.08 -8.34 6.70
N VAL A 60 13.86 -8.77 7.01
CA VAL A 60 13.60 -9.94 7.86
C VAL A 60 14.15 -11.22 7.23
N THR A 61 13.93 -11.43 5.94
CA THR A 61 14.47 -12.59 5.21
C THR A 61 16.00 -12.62 5.22
N LYS A 62 16.66 -11.46 5.11
CA LYS A 62 18.13 -11.38 5.19
C LYS A 62 18.64 -11.84 6.56
N ILE A 63 17.97 -11.44 7.64
CA ILE A 63 18.30 -11.89 9.00
C ILE A 63 18.18 -13.41 9.10
N TRP A 64 17.01 -13.96 8.76
CA TRP A 64 16.75 -15.39 8.91
C TRP A 64 17.65 -16.26 8.03
N ARG A 65 17.90 -15.84 6.79
CA ARG A 65 18.81 -16.54 5.86
C ARG A 65 20.23 -16.66 6.43
N ASN A 66 20.63 -15.72 7.27
CA ASN A 66 21.98 -15.63 7.82
C ASN A 66 22.01 -15.83 9.34
N ALA A 67 20.97 -16.44 9.94
CA ALA A 67 20.85 -16.59 11.39
C ALA A 67 21.98 -17.41 12.04
N HIS A 68 22.72 -18.18 11.24
CA HIS A 68 23.91 -18.92 11.65
C HIS A 68 25.17 -18.04 11.83
N LEU A 69 25.13 -16.78 11.38
CA LEU A 69 26.23 -15.83 11.53
C LEU A 69 26.02 -14.97 12.78
N LYS A 70 27.12 -14.59 13.45
CA LYS A 70 27.12 -13.66 14.59
C LYS A 70 26.44 -12.32 14.25
N HIS A 71 26.63 -11.85 13.02
CA HIS A 71 26.01 -10.64 12.48
C HIS A 71 25.21 -11.00 11.23
N PRO A 72 23.88 -11.25 11.36
CA PRO A 72 23.09 -11.84 10.28
C PRO A 72 22.76 -10.85 9.15
N THR A 73 22.85 -9.54 9.38
CA THR A 73 22.59 -8.54 8.34
C THR A 73 23.47 -7.30 8.50
N SER A 74 23.85 -6.70 7.38
CA SER A 74 24.44 -5.36 7.29
C SER A 74 23.43 -4.32 6.82
N LEU A 75 22.18 -4.73 6.54
CA LEU A 75 21.12 -3.81 6.11
C LEU A 75 20.67 -2.97 7.30
N SER A 76 20.44 -1.67 7.08
CA SER A 76 19.81 -0.82 8.10
C SER A 76 18.29 -1.02 8.08
N PRO A 77 17.64 -1.29 9.22
CA PRO A 77 16.18 -1.36 9.29
C PRO A 77 15.51 -0.07 8.75
N THR A 78 16.08 1.11 9.03
CA THR A 78 15.53 2.41 8.60
C THR A 78 15.55 2.62 7.09
N ALA A 79 16.46 1.94 6.38
CA ALA A 79 16.49 1.93 4.91
C ALA A 79 15.54 0.87 4.30
N PHE A 80 14.93 0.03 5.13
CA PHE A 80 14.13 -1.13 4.71
C PHE A 80 12.72 -1.14 5.31
N GLY A 81 12.06 0.02 5.34
CA GLY A 81 10.64 0.14 5.66
C GLY A 81 10.30 0.04 7.16
N TRP A 82 11.30 0.26 8.01
CA TRP A 82 11.15 0.35 9.46
C TRP A 82 11.52 1.74 9.98
N THR A 83 10.97 2.11 11.12
CA THR A 83 11.41 3.24 11.95
C THR A 83 11.79 2.70 13.32
N ILE A 84 12.74 3.35 13.97
CA ILE A 84 13.20 2.97 15.31
C ILE A 84 12.69 4.03 16.28
N ASN A 85 11.75 3.65 17.12
CA ASN A 85 11.18 4.50 18.16
C ASN A 85 11.60 3.95 19.52
N GLY A 86 12.73 4.45 20.04
CA GLY A 86 13.36 3.90 21.24
C GLY A 86 13.91 2.49 21.00
N ASP A 87 13.36 1.51 21.72
CA ASP A 87 13.70 0.09 21.62
C ASP A 87 12.77 -0.70 20.69
N LYS A 88 11.83 -0.02 20.02
CA LYS A 88 10.81 -0.65 19.17
C LYS A 88 11.02 -0.36 17.69
N TYR A 89 10.60 -1.33 16.90
CA TYR A 89 10.55 -1.25 15.45
C TYR A 89 9.11 -1.02 14.99
N ASP A 90 8.86 0.13 14.38
CA ASP A 90 7.56 0.46 13.80
C ASP A 90 7.62 0.44 12.27
N PHE A 91 6.49 0.12 11.65
CA PHE A 91 6.41 0.00 10.20
C PHE A 91 6.30 1.38 9.55
N VAL A 92 7.11 1.63 8.53
CA VAL A 92 6.83 2.71 7.57
C VAL A 92 5.77 2.21 6.61
N TRP A 93 4.50 2.48 6.87
CA TRP A 93 3.40 1.95 6.05
C TRP A 93 3.41 2.47 4.61
N PHE A 94 3.69 3.76 4.45
CA PHE A 94 3.59 4.47 3.18
C PHE A 94 4.56 5.65 3.18
N LEU A 95 5.06 6.01 1.99
CA LEU A 95 5.81 7.23 1.73
C LEU A 95 5.23 7.91 0.49
N GLY A 96 5.00 9.21 0.57
CA GLY A 96 4.45 10.02 -0.51
C GLY A 96 3.26 10.87 -0.06
N GLU A 97 2.58 11.47 -1.03
CA GLU A 97 1.36 12.22 -0.78
C GLU A 97 0.17 11.25 -0.67
N GLN A 98 -0.53 11.27 0.46
CA GLN A 98 -1.72 10.46 0.68
C GLN A 98 -2.96 11.07 0.02
N LEU A 99 -2.96 12.39 -0.16
CA LEU A 99 -4.05 13.17 -0.74
C LEU A 99 -3.49 14.04 -1.87
N PRO A 100 -4.27 14.32 -2.93
CA PRO A 100 -3.90 15.32 -3.93
C PRO A 100 -3.65 16.68 -3.27
N SER A 101 -2.70 17.43 -3.80
CA SER A 101 -2.31 18.73 -3.26
C SER A 101 -3.40 19.80 -3.39
N SER A 102 -4.38 19.63 -4.28
CA SER A 102 -5.55 20.50 -4.38
C SER A 102 -6.87 19.75 -4.56
N VAL A 103 -7.97 20.41 -4.17
CA VAL A 103 -9.35 19.90 -4.40
C VAL A 103 -9.69 19.89 -5.89
N ALA A 104 -9.06 20.76 -6.70
CA ALA A 104 -9.27 20.76 -8.15
C ALA A 104 -8.81 19.45 -8.79
N ASP A 105 -7.75 18.83 -8.25
CA ASP A 105 -7.23 17.53 -8.69
C ASP A 105 -8.17 16.36 -8.33
N ILE A 106 -9.17 16.59 -7.47
CA ILE A 106 -10.19 15.62 -7.07
C ILE A 106 -11.43 15.71 -7.97
N ILE A 107 -11.70 16.90 -8.54
CA ILE A 107 -12.94 17.20 -9.27
C ILE A 107 -12.88 16.80 -10.75
N VAL A 108 -11.69 16.59 -11.33
CA VAL A 108 -11.56 16.21 -12.75
C VAL A 108 -11.57 14.69 -12.93
N GLN A 109 -12.76 14.10 -13.14
CA GLN A 109 -12.96 12.78 -13.75
C GLN A 109 -14.26 12.72 -14.56
#